data_AF-A0A9W6MGQ9-F1
#
_entry.id   AF-A0A9W6MGQ9-F1
#
_cell.length_a   1.000
_cell.length_b   1.000
_cell.length_c   1.000
_cell.angle_alpha   90.00
_cell.angle_beta   90.00
_cell.angle_gamma   90.00
#
_symmetry.space_group_name_H-M   'P 1'
#
loop_
_entity.id
_entity.type
_entity.pdbx_description
1 polymer ?
#
loop_
_entity_poly.entity_id
_entity_poly.type
_entity_poly.pdbx_seq_one_letter_code
_entity_poly.pdbx_strand_id
1 'polypeptide(L)'
;MKEIDTPGPSRRQILIAGGVGIAAAGLGAAYLATTASASPGTCMKLTQETIEGPYYLDYDKHRSDITEQKPGVPVLLRVRVVDAENCRPLRDVAVDIWHCDALGVYSSYEKQSSGDGGVSPTALPAAAPDGSGGGMHAAPDSGTTFFRGFQMTDQDGWVTFRTVFPGWYVGRAIHIHTKVHVNGVLKDGAYVGGNDCHTGQLYFPEKAIEAVARTQPYSTNTRPRTTNAQDMLHTGDTPADGMLDLRYDPKRLTEGVQASITLGVDPDAVHNGQDWP
;
A
#
# COMPACT_ATOMS: atom_id res chain seq x y z
N MET A 1 17.68 -59.01 23.44
CA MET A 1 17.90 -59.17 21.99
C MET A 1 16.54 -59.08 21.31
N LYS A 2 16.34 -58.04 20.45
CA LYS A 2 15.39 -57.92 19.31
C LYS A 2 13.90 -58.20 19.56
N GLU A 3 12.90 -57.58 18.94
CA GLU A 3 12.72 -56.55 17.89
C GLU A 3 11.23 -56.16 18.01
N ILE A 4 10.89 -54.86 18.03
CA ILE A 4 10.21 -54.10 16.96
C ILE A 4 8.80 -54.60 16.57
N ASP A 5 7.85 -53.68 16.76
CA ASP A 5 6.43 -53.69 16.39
C ASP A 5 6.20 -53.55 14.87
N THR A 6 5.18 -54.22 14.32
CA THR A 6 4.39 -53.71 13.19
C THR A 6 3.10 -54.52 12.96
N PRO A 7 1.92 -53.88 12.89
CA PRO A 7 0.70 -54.50 12.37
C PRO A 7 0.63 -54.42 10.83
N GLY A 8 0.02 -55.44 10.23
CA GLY A 8 0.21 -55.81 8.82
C GLY A 8 -0.74 -55.22 7.77
N PRO A 9 -0.47 -55.49 6.48
CA PRO A 9 -1.33 -55.11 5.37
C PRO A 9 -2.42 -56.16 5.11
N SER A 10 -3.69 -55.73 4.98
CA SER A 10 -4.79 -56.59 4.53
C SER A 10 -4.96 -56.55 3.00
N ARG A 11 -5.41 -57.69 2.47
CA ARG A 11 -5.15 -58.18 1.11
C ARG A 11 -6.19 -57.74 0.07
N ARG A 12 -5.69 -57.60 -1.17
CA ARG A 12 -6.41 -57.76 -2.44
C ARG A 12 -7.38 -58.94 -2.42
N GLN A 13 -8.55 -58.77 -3.05
CA GLN A 13 -9.16 -59.84 -3.84
C GLN A 13 -9.64 -59.31 -5.19
N ILE A 14 -9.12 -59.96 -6.23
CA ILE A 14 -9.47 -59.89 -7.65
C ILE A 14 -10.65 -60.82 -7.86
N LEU A 15 -11.70 -60.37 -8.53
CA LEU A 15 -12.73 -61.25 -9.09
C LEU A 15 -12.64 -61.20 -10.61
N ILE A 16 -12.34 -62.37 -11.19
CA ILE A 16 -12.45 -62.70 -12.61
C ILE A 16 -13.78 -63.42 -12.80
N ALA A 17 -14.64 -62.88 -13.67
CA ALA A 17 -15.65 -63.58 -14.45
C ALA A 17 -15.96 -62.60 -15.60
N GLY A 18 -15.79 -62.90 -16.87
CA GLY A 18 -16.23 -64.06 -17.64
C GLY A 18 -16.77 -63.45 -18.93
N GLY A 19 -16.14 -63.75 -20.07
CA GLY A 19 -16.42 -63.06 -21.32
C GLY A 19 -17.78 -63.42 -21.91
N VAL A 20 -18.43 -62.42 -22.51
CA VAL A 20 -19.35 -62.58 -23.65
C VAL A 20 -19.01 -61.46 -24.63
N GLY A 21 -18.60 -61.86 -25.83
CA GLY A 21 -18.35 -60.95 -26.93
C GLY A 21 -19.65 -60.36 -27.48
N ILE A 22 -19.68 -59.04 -27.62
CA ILE A 22 -20.58 -58.34 -28.53
C ILE A 22 -19.72 -57.37 -29.33
N ALA A 23 -19.57 -57.66 -30.62
CA ALA A 23 -19.06 -56.72 -31.59
C ALA A 23 -20.11 -55.61 -31.79
N ALA A 24 -19.79 -54.40 -31.36
CA ALA A 24 -20.49 -53.19 -31.79
C ALA A 24 -19.43 -52.14 -32.11
N ALA A 25 -19.30 -51.81 -33.39
CA ALA A 25 -18.53 -50.68 -33.88
C ALA A 25 -19.14 -49.39 -33.32
N GLY A 26 -18.59 -48.93 -32.19
CA GLY A 26 -18.87 -47.60 -31.64
C GLY A 26 -17.74 -46.66 -32.01
N LEU A 27 -18.07 -45.57 -32.69
CA LEU A 27 -17.22 -44.39 -32.86
C LEU A 27 -16.81 -43.89 -31.46
N GLY A 28 -15.66 -44.36 -30.96
CA GLY A 28 -15.03 -43.82 -29.78
C GLY A 28 -14.44 -42.46 -30.12
N ALA A 29 -15.20 -41.39 -29.89
CA ALA A 29 -14.62 -40.06 -29.79
C ALA A 29 -13.66 -40.07 -28.59
N ALA A 30 -12.36 -40.22 -28.87
CA ALA A 30 -11.33 -40.00 -27.87
C ALA A 30 -11.40 -38.53 -27.44
N TYR A 31 -11.99 -38.28 -26.27
CA TYR A 31 -11.81 -37.02 -25.57
C TYR A 31 -10.35 -36.97 -25.12
N LEU A 32 -9.49 -36.41 -25.96
CA LEU A 32 -8.23 -35.86 -25.52
C LEU A 32 -8.58 -34.67 -24.63
N ALA A 33 -8.58 -34.89 -23.32
CA ALA A 33 -8.61 -33.81 -22.35
C ALA A 33 -7.26 -33.09 -22.47
N THR A 34 -7.23 -32.05 -23.30
CA THR A 34 -6.13 -31.09 -23.32
C THR A 34 -6.13 -30.39 -21.96
N THR A 35 -5.26 -30.83 -21.04
CA THR A 35 -4.97 -30.05 -19.85
C THR A 35 -4.23 -28.80 -20.32
N ALA A 36 -4.98 -27.71 -20.51
CA ALA A 36 -4.38 -26.39 -20.63
C ALA A 36 -3.63 -26.14 -19.32
N SER A 37 -2.31 -26.25 -19.35
CA SER A 37 -1.47 -25.70 -18.29
C SER A 37 -1.74 -24.20 -18.27
N ALA A 38 -2.50 -23.75 -17.27
CA ALA A 38 -2.54 -22.33 -16.95
C ALA A 38 -1.10 -21.94 -16.63
N SER A 39 -0.52 -21.04 -17.42
CA SER A 39 0.61 -20.25 -16.94
C SER A 39 0.18 -19.65 -15.61
N PRO A 40 1.03 -19.62 -14.57
CA PRO A 40 0.72 -18.91 -13.35
C PRO A 40 0.55 -17.43 -13.73
N GLY A 41 -0.68 -17.02 -13.96
CA GLY A 41 -1.03 -15.62 -14.18
C GLY A 41 -1.00 -14.95 -12.83
N THR A 42 -0.35 -13.79 -12.74
CA THR A 42 -0.34 -12.95 -11.55
C THR A 42 -1.78 -12.73 -11.08
N CYS A 43 -2.05 -13.03 -9.80
CA CYS A 43 -3.40 -12.96 -9.25
C CYS A 43 -3.97 -11.53 -9.26
N MET A 44 -3.13 -10.52 -9.05
CA MET A 44 -3.48 -9.12 -9.29
C MET A 44 -2.30 -8.32 -9.83
N LYS A 45 -2.57 -7.21 -10.53
CA LYS A 45 -1.53 -6.29 -10.96
C LYS A 45 -0.81 -5.73 -9.71
N LEU A 46 0.52 -5.67 -9.77
CA LEU A 46 1.31 -4.96 -8.75
C LEU A 46 0.79 -3.52 -8.62
N THR A 47 0.62 -3.07 -7.39
CA THR A 47 0.30 -1.67 -7.13
C THR A 47 1.49 -0.84 -7.52
N GLN A 48 1.24 0.29 -8.16
CA GLN A 48 2.29 1.16 -8.62
C GLN A 48 3.22 1.56 -7.48
N GLU A 49 4.51 1.38 -7.75
CA GLU A 49 5.57 1.91 -6.92
C GLU A 49 5.96 3.31 -7.37
N THR A 50 6.30 4.16 -6.40
CA THR A 50 6.71 5.55 -6.62
C THR A 50 7.83 5.92 -5.66
N ILE A 51 8.28 7.16 -5.73
CA ILE A 51 9.26 7.71 -4.78
C ILE A 51 8.69 7.87 -3.36
N GLU A 52 9.53 7.70 -2.34
CA GLU A 52 9.19 8.10 -0.96
C GLU A 52 9.18 9.63 -0.80
N GLY A 53 9.94 10.33 -1.64
CA GLY A 53 10.06 11.78 -1.56
C GLY A 53 10.81 12.27 -0.33
N PRO A 54 10.95 13.58 -0.15
CA PRO A 54 11.97 14.13 0.74
C PRO A 54 11.66 14.05 2.23
N TYR A 55 10.45 13.61 2.60
CA TYR A 55 9.92 13.74 3.95
C TYR A 55 9.56 12.42 4.62
N TYR A 56 10.00 11.28 4.06
CA TYR A 56 9.97 10.04 4.82
C TYR A 56 10.90 10.16 6.03
N LEU A 57 10.38 9.79 7.20
CA LEU A 57 11.09 9.74 8.46
C LEU A 57 10.62 8.50 9.21
N ASP A 58 11.55 7.62 9.51
CA ASP A 58 11.29 6.47 10.35
C ASP A 58 11.29 6.91 11.82
N TYR A 59 10.09 7.13 12.37
CA TYR A 59 9.90 7.54 13.75
C TYR A 59 9.52 6.40 14.69
N ASP A 60 9.47 5.16 14.20
CA ASP A 60 9.00 4.01 14.97
C ASP A 60 7.64 4.26 15.65
N LYS A 61 6.72 4.94 14.94
CA LYS A 61 5.40 5.30 15.48
C LYS A 61 4.37 4.22 15.21
N HIS A 62 4.40 3.15 16.01
CA HIS A 62 3.33 2.15 16.00
C HIS A 62 2.03 2.73 16.60
N ARG A 63 1.10 3.20 15.76
CA ARG A 63 -0.17 3.78 16.21
C ARG A 63 -1.22 3.80 15.09
N SER A 64 -2.48 3.59 15.49
CA SER A 64 -3.61 3.65 14.56
C SER A 64 -4.13 5.08 14.40
N ASP A 65 -4.22 5.86 15.48
CA ASP A 65 -4.56 7.29 15.38
C ASP A 65 -3.28 8.11 15.17
N ILE A 66 -3.16 8.67 13.97
CA ILE A 66 -2.02 9.50 13.57
C ILE A 66 -2.37 11.00 13.56
N THR A 67 -3.59 11.38 13.97
CA THR A 67 -4.07 12.76 13.79
C THR A 67 -3.33 13.79 14.63
N GLU A 68 -2.92 13.41 15.85
CA GLU A 68 -2.48 14.33 16.89
C GLU A 68 -3.43 15.53 17.05
N GLN A 69 -4.75 15.29 16.91
CA GLN A 69 -5.82 16.29 17.04
C GLN A 69 -5.78 17.42 16.00
N LYS A 70 -4.98 17.29 14.94
CA LYS A 70 -4.96 18.25 13.83
C LYS A 70 -6.33 18.27 13.11
N PRO A 71 -6.82 19.45 12.71
CA PRO A 71 -8.13 19.57 12.08
C PRO A 71 -8.13 19.04 10.64
N GLY A 72 -9.29 18.57 10.20
CA GLY A 72 -9.53 18.10 8.84
C GLY A 72 -10.80 17.25 8.75
N VAL A 73 -11.17 16.83 7.55
CA VAL A 73 -12.23 15.85 7.33
C VAL A 73 -11.71 14.48 7.81
N PRO A 74 -12.34 13.82 8.80
CA PRO A 74 -11.84 12.55 9.32
C PRO A 74 -11.80 11.46 8.23
N VAL A 75 -10.75 10.66 8.22
CA VAL A 75 -10.60 9.49 7.34
C VAL A 75 -10.30 8.26 8.18
N LEU A 76 -11.12 7.23 8.03
CA LEU A 76 -10.77 5.87 8.46
C LEU A 76 -10.18 5.14 7.27
N LEU A 77 -8.86 5.05 7.22
CA LEU A 77 -8.12 4.41 6.13
C LEU A 77 -7.87 2.93 6.47
N ARG A 78 -8.26 2.03 5.56
CA ARG A 78 -7.97 0.60 5.65
C ARG A 78 -7.12 0.18 4.46
N VAL A 79 -5.94 -0.35 4.74
CA VAL A 79 -5.04 -0.87 3.70
C VAL A 79 -4.93 -2.37 3.89
N ARG A 80 -5.17 -3.14 2.83
CA ARG A 80 -4.89 -4.57 2.78
C ARG A 80 -3.62 -4.80 1.99
N VAL A 81 -2.74 -5.68 2.46
CA VAL A 81 -1.54 -6.09 1.73
C VAL A 81 -1.66 -7.55 1.35
N VAL A 82 -1.47 -7.84 0.06
CA VAL A 82 -1.45 -9.19 -0.48
C VAL A 82 -0.27 -9.36 -1.44
N ASP A 83 0.22 -10.59 -1.53
CA ASP A 83 1.19 -10.99 -2.54
C ASP A 83 0.48 -10.92 -3.91
N ALA A 84 1.02 -10.13 -4.84
CA ALA A 84 0.42 -9.95 -6.15
C ALA A 84 0.39 -11.24 -6.98
N GLU A 85 1.36 -12.14 -6.80
CA GLU A 85 1.46 -13.39 -7.55
C GLU A 85 0.29 -14.32 -7.20
N ASN A 86 0.01 -14.48 -5.91
CA ASN A 86 -0.90 -15.53 -5.41
C ASN A 86 -2.09 -15.03 -4.57
N CYS A 87 -2.23 -13.71 -4.38
CA CYS A 87 -3.24 -13.04 -3.55
C CYS A 87 -3.30 -13.48 -2.09
N ARG A 88 -2.26 -14.13 -1.56
CA ARG A 88 -2.22 -14.48 -0.15
C ARG A 88 -1.99 -13.21 0.67
N PRO A 89 -2.76 -13.00 1.76
CA PRO A 89 -2.50 -11.87 2.65
C PRO A 89 -1.12 -11.95 3.28
N LEU A 90 -0.43 -10.80 3.33
CA LEU A 90 0.80 -10.66 4.09
C LEU A 90 0.43 -10.30 5.53
N ARG A 91 0.64 -11.23 6.45
CA ARG A 91 0.45 -11.04 7.89
C ARG A 91 1.75 -10.59 8.55
N ASP A 92 1.65 -9.89 9.68
CA ASP A 92 2.79 -9.50 10.51
C ASP A 92 3.85 -8.67 9.74
N VAL A 93 3.42 -7.94 8.70
CA VAL A 93 4.27 -6.97 7.96
C VAL A 93 3.90 -5.55 8.39
N ALA A 94 4.87 -4.64 8.39
CA ALA A 94 4.60 -3.25 8.75
C ALA A 94 4.15 -2.45 7.53
N VAL A 95 3.09 -1.66 7.69
CA VAL A 95 2.64 -0.67 6.71
C VAL A 95 2.82 0.71 7.34
N ASP A 96 3.72 1.50 6.78
CA ASP A 96 3.99 2.88 7.18
C ASP A 96 3.22 3.84 6.27
N ILE A 97 2.63 4.89 6.86
CA ILE A 97 2.02 5.97 6.11
C ILE A 97 2.45 7.34 6.62
N TRP A 98 2.58 8.29 5.69
CA TRP A 98 2.77 9.69 6.01
C TRP A 98 2.07 10.61 5.01
N HIS A 99 1.58 11.74 5.48
CA HIS A 99 1.01 12.77 4.61
C HIS A 99 1.05 14.16 5.24
N CYS A 100 0.77 15.17 4.42
CA CYS A 100 0.63 16.54 4.88
C CYS A 100 -0.71 16.77 5.62
N ASP A 101 -0.78 17.81 6.43
CA ASP A 101 -2.04 18.25 7.02
C ASP A 101 -3.01 18.83 5.99
N ALA A 102 -4.19 19.25 6.46
CA ALA A 102 -5.25 19.81 5.61
C ALA A 102 -4.85 21.06 4.80
N LEU A 103 -3.73 21.71 5.12
CA LEU A 103 -3.20 22.89 4.43
C LEU A 103 -1.90 22.61 3.65
N GLY A 104 -1.51 21.35 3.52
CA GLY A 104 -0.33 20.96 2.76
C GLY A 104 0.98 21.08 3.54
N VAL A 105 0.95 21.01 4.86
CA VAL A 105 2.14 21.08 5.72
C VAL A 105 2.50 19.70 6.28
N TYR A 106 3.73 19.23 6.04
CA TYR A 106 4.24 18.00 6.64
C TYR A 106 4.78 18.27 8.05
N SER A 107 4.55 17.32 8.97
CA SER A 107 5.16 17.35 10.29
C SER A 107 6.69 17.21 10.15
N SER A 108 7.44 17.89 11.02
CA SER A 108 8.90 18.02 10.99
C SER A 108 9.49 18.74 9.79
N TYR A 109 8.63 19.33 8.95
CA TYR A 109 9.01 20.09 7.76
C TYR A 109 8.13 21.34 7.62
N GLU A 110 7.72 21.94 8.74
CA GLU A 110 6.77 23.06 8.74
C GLU A 110 7.32 24.30 8.03
N LYS A 111 8.61 24.61 8.19
CA LYS A 111 9.24 25.76 7.53
C LYS A 111 9.40 25.48 6.04
N GLN A 112 9.86 24.27 5.71
CA GLN A 112 9.98 23.80 4.33
C GLN A 112 8.64 23.84 3.59
N SER A 113 7.57 23.38 4.23
CA SER A 113 6.23 23.32 3.65
C SER A 113 5.55 24.69 3.56
N SER A 114 5.98 25.69 4.35
CA SER A 114 5.36 27.02 4.39
C SER A 114 5.91 27.98 3.33
N GLY A 115 7.05 27.67 2.71
CA GLY A 115 7.66 28.49 1.65
C GLY A 115 8.70 29.51 2.14
N ASP A 116 9.09 29.47 3.42
CA ASP A 116 10.09 30.37 4.03
C ASP A 116 11.56 29.94 3.73
N GLY A 117 11.82 29.40 2.53
CA GLY A 117 13.17 29.07 2.07
C GLY A 117 13.64 27.63 2.28
N GLY A 118 12.74 26.70 2.60
CA GLY A 118 13.07 25.27 2.57
C GLY A 118 12.77 24.61 1.22
N VAL A 119 13.39 23.45 0.98
CA VAL A 119 13.19 22.65 -0.24
C VAL A 119 11.70 22.33 -0.36
N SER A 120 11.07 22.79 -1.46
CA SER A 120 9.68 22.47 -1.77
C SER A 120 9.45 20.96 -1.66
N PRO A 121 8.29 20.47 -1.20
CA PRO A 121 7.95 19.05 -1.23
C PRO A 121 8.09 18.41 -2.63
N THR A 122 8.17 19.26 -3.66
CA THR A 122 8.31 18.93 -5.07
C THR A 122 9.72 19.09 -5.63
N ALA A 123 10.64 19.65 -4.86
CA ALA A 123 12.03 19.82 -5.25
C ALA A 123 12.89 18.75 -4.58
N LEU A 124 13.87 18.20 -5.30
CA LEU A 124 14.97 17.50 -4.65
C LEU A 124 15.76 18.50 -3.79
N PRO A 125 16.32 18.07 -2.65
CA PRO A 125 17.38 18.84 -2.03
C PRO A 125 18.44 19.12 -3.08
N ALA A 126 18.84 20.39 -3.22
CA ALA A 126 19.97 20.73 -4.08
C ALA A 126 21.17 19.89 -3.64
N ALA A 127 21.92 19.34 -4.59
CA ALA A 127 23.17 18.66 -4.27
C ALA A 127 24.03 19.55 -3.38
N ALA A 128 24.63 18.98 -2.33
CA ALA A 128 25.51 19.75 -1.47
C ALA A 128 26.67 20.31 -2.33
N PRO A 129 27.16 21.53 -2.04
CA PRO A 129 28.20 22.18 -2.85
C PRO A 129 29.53 21.40 -2.89
N ASP A 130 29.71 20.38 -2.03
CA ASP A 130 30.86 19.48 -2.00
C ASP A 130 30.75 18.29 -2.97
N GLY A 131 29.67 18.20 -3.75
CA GLY A 131 29.47 17.12 -4.71
C GLY A 131 29.07 15.79 -4.06
N SER A 132 28.80 15.77 -2.74
CA SER A 132 27.98 14.70 -2.17
C SER A 132 26.57 14.88 -2.71
N GLY A 133 26.12 13.90 -3.51
CA GLY A 133 24.77 13.91 -4.07
C GLY A 133 23.77 14.19 -2.95
N GLY A 134 22.97 15.24 -3.12
CA GLY A 134 21.90 15.56 -2.18
C GLY A 134 20.96 14.38 -2.16
N GLY A 135 20.93 13.63 -1.05
CA GLY A 135 20.00 12.52 -0.89
C GLY A 135 18.57 12.99 -1.09
N MET A 136 17.65 12.06 -1.36
CA MET A 136 16.24 12.41 -1.56
C MET A 136 15.65 13.16 -0.35
N HIS A 137 16.20 12.98 0.86
CA HIS A 137 15.67 13.53 2.11
C HIS A 137 16.20 14.90 2.50
N ALA A 138 15.27 15.74 2.97
CA ALA A 138 15.61 16.94 3.71
C ALA A 138 15.78 16.64 5.22
N ALA A 139 16.66 17.39 5.90
CA ALA A 139 16.72 17.36 7.35
C ALA A 139 15.43 17.94 7.97
N PRO A 140 14.89 17.34 9.04
CA PRO A 140 13.71 17.87 9.72
C PRO A 140 14.01 19.22 10.39
N ASP A 141 13.02 20.12 10.41
CA ASP A 141 13.11 21.45 11.04
C ASP A 141 12.44 21.53 12.43
N SER A 142 11.72 20.48 12.82
CA SER A 142 11.00 20.37 14.09
C SER A 142 10.92 18.89 14.54
N GLY A 143 10.26 18.63 15.67
CA GLY A 143 10.03 17.28 16.21
C GLY A 143 8.57 16.84 16.17
N THR A 144 7.72 17.49 15.37
CA THR A 144 6.29 17.15 15.28
C THR A 144 6.10 15.88 14.45
N THR A 145 5.11 15.07 14.82
CA THR A 145 4.92 13.75 14.21
C THR A 145 3.54 13.52 13.64
N PHE A 146 2.65 14.51 13.65
CA PHE A 146 1.28 14.35 13.14
C PHE A 146 1.25 13.76 11.73
N PHE A 147 0.22 12.95 11.46
CA PHE A 147 0.00 12.27 10.20
C PHE A 147 1.13 11.34 9.75
N ARG A 148 1.83 10.73 10.71
CA ARG A 148 2.85 9.69 10.48
C ARG A 148 2.62 8.50 11.39
N GLY A 149 2.83 7.29 10.89
CA GLY A 149 2.92 6.10 11.71
C GLY A 149 2.70 4.83 10.93
N PHE A 150 3.01 3.73 11.60
CA PHE A 150 2.88 2.40 11.05
C PHE A 150 1.95 1.54 11.87
N GLN A 151 1.45 0.49 11.21
CA GLN A 151 0.66 -0.58 11.81
C GLN A 151 1.16 -1.92 11.28
N MET A 152 1.02 -2.96 12.10
CA MET A 152 1.25 -4.34 11.68
C MET A 152 -0.01 -4.90 11.04
N THR A 153 0.12 -5.58 9.88
CA THR A 153 -1.00 -6.26 9.24
C THR A 153 -1.52 -7.41 10.10
N ASP A 154 -2.84 -7.57 10.13
CA ASP A 154 -3.49 -8.72 10.75
C ASP A 154 -3.38 -9.99 9.89
N GLN A 155 -4.02 -11.06 10.35
CA GLN A 155 -4.07 -12.36 9.67
C GLN A 155 -4.67 -12.32 8.24
N ASP A 156 -5.47 -11.29 7.94
CA ASP A 156 -6.14 -11.07 6.66
C ASP A 156 -5.44 -9.99 5.81
N GLY A 157 -4.28 -9.51 6.30
CA GLY A 157 -3.42 -8.54 5.64
C GLY A 157 -3.83 -7.09 5.88
N TRP A 158 -4.74 -6.80 6.82
CA TRP A 158 -5.28 -5.47 7.03
C TRP A 158 -4.54 -4.66 8.07
N VAL A 159 -4.39 -3.37 7.80
CA VAL A 159 -4.12 -2.32 8.78
C VAL A 159 -5.23 -1.28 8.74
N THR A 160 -5.39 -0.53 9.85
CA THR A 160 -6.37 0.57 9.94
C THR A 160 -5.74 1.78 10.60
N PHE A 161 -5.92 2.94 9.97
CA PHE A 161 -5.49 4.23 10.48
C PHE A 161 -6.68 5.18 10.64
N ARG A 162 -6.68 5.95 11.73
CA ARG A 162 -7.50 7.15 11.91
C ARG A 162 -6.64 8.35 11.57
N THR A 163 -7.04 9.07 10.54
CA THR A 163 -6.35 10.26 10.05
C THR A 163 -7.35 11.33 9.58
N VAL A 164 -6.88 12.33 8.85
CA VAL A 164 -7.73 13.28 8.11
C VAL A 164 -7.41 13.22 6.62
N PHE A 165 -8.33 13.71 5.79
CA PHE A 165 -8.10 13.88 4.36
C PHE A 165 -6.92 14.84 4.15
N PRO A 166 -5.86 14.48 3.41
CA PRO A 166 -4.71 15.36 3.24
C PRO A 166 -5.08 16.64 2.47
N GLY A 167 -4.38 17.73 2.78
CA GLY A 167 -4.46 18.96 2.01
C GLY A 167 -3.67 18.88 0.70
N TRP A 168 -3.32 20.05 0.16
CA TRP A 168 -2.46 20.14 -1.01
C TRP A 168 -1.38 21.19 -0.86
N TYR A 169 -0.27 20.93 -1.55
CA TYR A 169 0.81 21.84 -1.84
C TYR A 169 1.01 21.90 -3.35
N VAL A 170 1.75 22.89 -3.83
CA VAL A 170 1.91 23.13 -5.27
C VAL A 170 2.69 21.99 -5.91
N GLY A 171 2.20 21.49 -7.06
CA GLY A 171 2.97 20.62 -7.95
C GLY A 171 2.72 19.13 -7.82
N ARG A 172 1.91 18.68 -6.84
CA ARG A 172 1.52 17.27 -6.68
C ARG A 172 0.02 17.17 -6.38
N ALA A 173 -0.61 16.10 -6.86
CA ALA A 173 -1.95 15.71 -6.50
C ALA A 173 -2.05 15.39 -5.00
N ILE A 174 -3.26 15.34 -4.46
CA ILE A 174 -3.48 14.99 -3.06
C ILE A 174 -3.21 13.49 -2.87
N HIS A 175 -2.32 13.13 -1.95
CA HIS A 175 -1.92 11.75 -1.70
C HIS A 175 -1.60 11.47 -0.23
N ILE A 176 -1.61 10.18 0.11
CA ILE A 176 -0.97 9.61 1.30
C ILE A 176 0.18 8.75 0.82
N HIS A 177 1.39 8.95 1.34
CA HIS A 177 2.47 8.02 1.05
C HIS A 177 2.28 6.71 1.82
N THR A 178 2.74 5.61 1.23
CA THR A 178 2.71 4.29 1.87
C THR A 178 4.04 3.57 1.64
N LYS A 179 4.47 2.79 2.64
CA LYS A 179 5.62 1.89 2.54
C LYS A 179 5.27 0.56 3.22
N VAL A 180 5.67 -0.56 2.61
CA VAL A 180 5.46 -1.90 3.18
C VAL A 180 6.82 -2.52 3.48
N HIS A 181 7.01 -2.87 4.74
CA HIS A 181 8.22 -3.51 5.23
C HIS A 181 7.94 -4.97 5.55
N VAL A 182 8.79 -5.86 5.04
CA VAL A 182 8.69 -7.32 5.19
C VAL A 182 9.94 -7.86 5.87
N ASN A 183 9.88 -9.11 6.36
CA ASN A 183 11.03 -9.84 6.93
C ASN A 183 11.70 -9.19 8.16
N GLY A 184 11.04 -8.23 8.81
CA GLY A 184 11.46 -7.61 10.06
C GLY A 184 10.64 -8.11 11.25
N VAL A 185 10.87 -7.53 12.42
CA VAL A 185 10.15 -7.87 13.65
C VAL A 185 9.78 -6.62 14.44
N LEU A 186 8.58 -6.61 15.01
CA LEU A 186 8.20 -5.59 15.98
C LEU A 186 8.94 -5.86 17.31
N LYS A 187 9.83 -4.94 17.68
CA LYS A 187 10.62 -5.01 18.92
C LYS A 187 10.63 -3.66 19.61
N ASP A 188 10.25 -3.63 20.88
CA ASP A 188 10.27 -2.43 21.73
C ASP A 188 9.51 -1.22 21.13
N GLY A 189 8.47 -1.49 20.32
CA GLY A 189 7.65 -0.46 19.65
C GLY A 189 8.15 -0.04 18.27
N ALA A 190 9.33 -0.51 17.85
CA ALA A 190 9.96 -0.25 16.57
C ALA A 190 9.87 -1.47 15.64
N TYR A 191 9.81 -1.25 14.32
CA TYR A 191 9.94 -2.34 13.35
C TYR A 191 11.41 -2.48 12.95
N VAL A 192 12.04 -3.59 13.35
CA VAL A 192 13.50 -3.74 13.28
C VAL A 192 13.88 -4.83 12.28
N GLY A 193 14.84 -4.50 11.42
CA GLY A 193 15.32 -5.38 10.36
C GLY A 193 14.35 -5.43 9.18
N GLY A 194 14.53 -6.43 8.31
CA GLY A 194 13.74 -6.58 7.10
C GLY A 194 14.17 -5.66 5.96
N ASN A 195 13.26 -5.51 4.98
CA ASN A 195 13.45 -4.66 3.80
C ASN A 195 12.11 -4.06 3.35
N ASP A 196 12.19 -2.97 2.59
CA ASP A 196 11.05 -2.34 1.96
C ASP A 196 10.73 -3.10 0.67
N CYS A 197 9.56 -3.75 0.61
CA CYS A 197 9.14 -4.46 -0.60
C CYS A 197 8.23 -3.61 -1.49
N HIS A 198 7.74 -2.47 -0.99
CA HIS A 198 6.87 -1.57 -1.73
C HIS A 198 6.97 -0.16 -1.16
N THR A 199 7.14 0.83 -2.03
CA THR A 199 6.97 2.25 -1.69
C THR A 199 6.06 2.88 -2.72
N GLY A 200 5.00 3.57 -2.29
CA GLY A 200 3.94 4.03 -3.17
C GLY A 200 3.21 5.26 -2.64
N GLN A 201 2.22 5.71 -3.40
CA GLN A 201 1.34 6.82 -3.03
C GLN A 201 -0.12 6.42 -3.29
N LEU A 202 -0.97 6.75 -2.32
CA LEU A 202 -2.41 6.50 -2.34
C LEU A 202 -3.13 7.78 -2.72
N TYR A 203 -3.93 7.72 -3.77
CA TYR A 203 -4.63 8.86 -4.35
C TYR A 203 -6.13 8.82 -4.04
N PHE A 204 -6.76 9.99 -4.12
CA PHE A 204 -8.19 10.15 -3.87
C PHE A 204 -8.93 10.47 -5.17
N PRO A 205 -10.16 9.97 -5.36
CA PRO A 205 -10.99 10.36 -6.49
C PRO A 205 -11.24 11.87 -6.53
N GLU A 206 -11.06 12.47 -7.71
CA GLU A 206 -11.14 13.93 -7.92
C GLU A 206 -12.47 14.54 -7.41
N LYS A 207 -13.58 13.83 -7.58
CA LYS A 207 -14.90 14.25 -7.05
C LYS A 207 -14.91 14.42 -5.53
N ALA A 208 -14.19 13.57 -4.79
CA ALA A 208 -14.07 13.69 -3.34
C ALA A 208 -13.14 14.86 -2.96
N ILE A 209 -12.03 15.03 -3.68
CA ILE A 209 -11.10 16.16 -3.51
C ILE A 209 -11.85 17.49 -3.65
N GLU A 210 -12.62 17.67 -4.72
CA GLU A 210 -13.41 18.90 -4.94
C GLU A 210 -14.41 19.17 -3.81
N ALA A 211 -15.01 18.12 -3.25
CA ALA A 211 -15.94 18.24 -2.14
C ALA A 211 -15.24 18.66 -0.84
N VAL A 212 -14.10 18.03 -0.52
CA VAL A 212 -13.28 18.35 0.66
C VAL A 212 -12.73 19.77 0.57
N ALA A 213 -12.28 20.21 -0.60
CA ALA A 213 -11.71 21.54 -0.82
C ALA A 213 -12.67 22.69 -0.45
N ARG A 214 -13.99 22.45 -0.43
CA ARG A 214 -15.02 23.43 -0.03
C ARG A 214 -15.28 23.48 1.48
N THR A 215 -14.64 22.63 2.27
CA THR A 215 -14.84 22.53 3.72
C THR A 215 -13.70 23.20 4.49
N GLN A 216 -13.93 23.57 5.74
CA GLN A 216 -12.87 24.06 6.62
C GLN A 216 -12.02 22.87 7.14
N PRO A 217 -10.68 23.04 7.30
CA PRO A 217 -9.91 24.25 7.00
C PRO A 217 -9.48 24.35 5.52
N TYR A 218 -9.69 23.32 4.71
CA TYR A 218 -9.22 23.23 3.31
C TYR A 218 -9.55 24.46 2.47
N SER A 219 -10.75 25.03 2.63
CA SER A 219 -11.21 26.21 1.88
C SER A 219 -10.38 27.48 2.13
N THR A 220 -9.51 27.51 3.15
CA THR A 220 -8.60 28.63 3.40
C THR A 220 -7.26 28.49 2.66
N ASN A 221 -6.98 27.33 2.07
CA ASN A 221 -5.76 27.12 1.30
C ASN A 221 -5.89 27.79 -0.08
N THR A 222 -5.06 28.81 -0.31
CA THR A 222 -5.07 29.60 -1.54
C THR A 222 -4.05 29.13 -2.58
N ARG A 223 -3.28 28.08 -2.27
CA ARG A 223 -2.25 27.54 -3.17
C ARG A 223 -2.92 26.90 -4.40
N PRO A 224 -2.36 27.08 -5.61
CA PRO A 224 -2.83 26.36 -6.78
C PRO A 224 -2.80 24.85 -6.55
N ARG A 225 -3.90 24.16 -6.86
CA ARG A 225 -3.99 22.70 -6.75
C ARG A 225 -3.58 22.04 -8.07
N THR A 226 -2.75 21.01 -7.97
CA THR A 226 -2.46 20.06 -9.06
C THR A 226 -3.50 18.94 -9.03
N THR A 227 -4.18 18.67 -10.15
CA THR A 227 -5.15 17.57 -10.26
C THR A 227 -4.46 16.22 -10.43
N ASN A 228 -5.18 15.11 -10.23
CA ASN A 228 -4.64 13.77 -10.51
C ASN A 228 -4.13 13.66 -11.96
N ALA A 229 -4.86 14.24 -12.92
CA ALA A 229 -4.47 14.23 -14.34
C ALA A 229 -3.24 15.11 -14.67
N GLN A 230 -2.80 15.97 -13.74
CA GLN A 230 -1.64 16.84 -13.90
C GLN A 230 -0.41 16.35 -13.14
N ASP A 231 -0.56 15.45 -12.16
CA ASP A 231 0.56 14.91 -11.37
C ASP A 231 1.33 13.88 -12.19
N MET A 232 2.64 14.07 -12.32
CA MET A 232 3.49 13.17 -13.11
C MET A 232 3.63 11.76 -12.52
N LEU A 233 3.32 11.56 -11.24
CA LEU A 233 3.39 10.26 -10.59
C LEU A 233 2.04 9.52 -10.60
N HIS A 234 0.93 10.18 -10.91
CA HIS A 234 -0.38 9.53 -10.97
C HIS A 234 -0.62 8.91 -12.35
N THR A 235 -0.90 7.61 -12.42
CA THR A 235 -0.97 6.89 -13.70
C THR A 235 -2.35 6.36 -14.07
N GLY A 236 -3.31 6.40 -13.16
CA GLY A 236 -4.66 5.92 -13.42
C GLY A 236 -5.57 5.92 -12.20
N ASP A 237 -6.82 5.51 -12.40
CA ASP A 237 -7.86 5.55 -11.37
C ASP A 237 -8.22 4.15 -10.83
N THR A 238 -7.33 3.17 -10.97
CA THR A 238 -7.53 1.82 -10.44
C THR A 238 -6.79 1.61 -9.12
N PRO A 239 -7.15 0.58 -8.31
CA PRO A 239 -6.36 0.23 -7.14
C PRO A 239 -4.89 -0.06 -7.46
N ALA A 240 -4.60 -0.60 -8.65
CA ALA A 240 -3.23 -0.85 -9.08
C ALA A 240 -2.44 0.44 -9.38
N ASP A 241 -3.12 1.57 -9.50
CA ASP A 241 -2.51 2.89 -9.69
C ASP A 241 -2.51 3.70 -8.36
N GLY A 242 -2.83 3.05 -7.24
CA GLY A 242 -2.89 3.68 -5.91
C GLY A 242 -4.23 4.36 -5.58
N MET A 243 -5.26 4.23 -6.42
CA MET A 243 -6.54 4.89 -6.20
C MET A 243 -7.34 4.25 -5.04
N LEU A 244 -7.75 5.07 -4.07
CA LEU A 244 -8.58 4.65 -2.94
C LEU A 244 -10.06 4.50 -3.32
N ASP A 245 -10.71 3.43 -2.84
CA ASP A 245 -12.18 3.33 -2.79
C ASP A 245 -12.70 4.12 -1.59
N LEU A 246 -13.66 5.02 -1.83
CA LEU A 246 -14.20 5.91 -0.79
C LEU A 246 -15.69 5.68 -0.56
N ARG A 247 -16.09 5.63 0.71
CA ARG A 247 -17.48 5.66 1.15
C ARG A 247 -17.72 6.81 2.11
N TYR A 248 -18.62 7.72 1.73
CA TYR A 248 -19.00 8.88 2.53
C TYR A 248 -20.38 9.38 2.11
N ASP A 249 -21.03 10.14 2.99
CA ASP A 249 -22.25 10.88 2.65
C ASP A 249 -21.86 12.29 2.17
N PRO A 250 -22.12 12.66 0.91
CA PRO A 250 -21.76 13.98 0.38
C PRO A 250 -22.34 15.17 1.15
N LYS A 251 -23.45 14.98 1.87
CA LYS A 251 -24.08 16.02 2.71
C LYS A 251 -23.48 16.09 4.11
N ARG A 252 -22.75 15.06 4.52
CA ARG A 252 -22.16 14.91 5.86
C ARG A 252 -20.67 14.54 5.76
N LEU A 253 -19.99 15.09 4.76
CA LEU A 253 -18.58 14.81 4.49
C LEU A 253 -17.70 15.04 5.72
N THR A 254 -18.00 16.08 6.51
CA THR A 254 -17.28 16.41 7.76
C THR A 254 -17.48 15.40 8.88
N GLU A 255 -18.45 14.48 8.78
CA GLU A 255 -18.60 13.34 9.71
C GLU A 255 -17.60 12.22 9.43
N GLY A 256 -17.00 12.22 8.23
CA GLY A 256 -15.85 11.39 7.89
C GLY A 256 -16.02 10.58 6.60
N VAL A 257 -14.89 10.02 6.17
CA VAL A 257 -14.75 9.20 4.97
C VAL A 257 -14.17 7.86 5.36
N GLN A 258 -14.75 6.77 4.89
CA GLN A 258 -14.11 5.45 4.92
C GLN A 258 -13.34 5.29 3.62
N ALA A 259 -12.02 5.11 3.71
CA ALA A 259 -11.13 4.92 2.57
C ALA A 259 -10.54 3.51 2.62
N SER A 260 -10.46 2.82 1.49
CA SER A 260 -9.83 1.51 1.43
C SER A 260 -9.13 1.19 0.12
N ILE A 261 -8.11 0.33 0.21
CA ILE A 261 -7.37 -0.21 -0.93
C ILE A 261 -6.82 -1.60 -0.59
N THR A 262 -6.64 -2.45 -1.61
CA THR A 262 -5.80 -3.65 -1.52
C THR A 262 -4.55 -3.41 -2.36
N LEU A 263 -3.40 -3.40 -1.70
CA LEU A 263 -2.08 -3.34 -2.31
C LEU A 263 -1.65 -4.75 -2.71
N GLY A 264 -1.52 -4.99 -4.01
CA GLY A 264 -0.71 -6.10 -4.52
C GLY A 264 0.76 -5.71 -4.50
N VAL A 265 1.59 -6.45 -3.77
CA VAL A 265 3.04 -6.23 -3.64
C VAL A 265 3.83 -7.49 -4.02
N ASP A 266 5.12 -7.34 -4.33
CA ASP A 266 6.05 -8.46 -4.45
C ASP A 266 6.88 -8.52 -3.15
N PRO A 267 6.62 -9.47 -2.23
CA PRO A 267 7.33 -9.55 -0.95
C PRO A 267 8.82 -9.89 -1.07
N ASP A 268 9.25 -10.43 -2.21
CA ASP A 268 10.64 -10.81 -2.45
C ASP A 268 11.43 -9.67 -3.12
N ALA A 269 10.75 -8.62 -3.57
CA ALA A 269 11.37 -7.43 -4.14
C ALA A 269 11.95 -6.50 -3.07
N VAL A 270 12.82 -5.60 -3.53
CA VAL A 270 13.29 -4.46 -2.75
C VAL A 270 12.93 -3.19 -3.51
N HIS A 271 12.05 -2.38 -2.93
CA HIS A 271 11.65 -1.09 -3.47
C HIS A 271 11.56 -0.05 -2.34
N ASN A 272 12.71 0.55 -2.02
CA ASN A 272 12.81 1.60 -1.00
C ASN A 272 12.32 2.98 -1.48
N GLY A 273 12.06 3.16 -2.77
CA GLY A 273 11.57 4.43 -3.33
C GLY A 273 12.58 5.57 -3.31
N GLN A 274 13.88 5.26 -3.18
CA GLN A 274 14.99 6.23 -3.23
C GLN A 274 15.51 6.49 -4.64
N ASP A 275 15.16 5.60 -5.58
CA ASP A 275 15.46 5.77 -6.99
C ASP A 275 14.33 6.54 -7.68
N TRP A 276 14.70 7.47 -8.57
CA TRP A 276 13.71 8.12 -9.43
C TRP A 276 13.19 7.13 -10.47
N PRO A 277 11.87 7.14 -10.77
CA PRO A 277 11.31 6.38 -11.89
C PRO A 277 11.87 6.82 -13.24
#